data_AF-A0A7V9BK68-F1
#
_entry.id   AF-A0A7V9BK68-F1
#
_cell.length_a   1.000
_cell.length_b   1.000
_cell.length_c   1.000
_cell.angle_alpha   90.00
_cell.angle_beta   90.00
_cell.angle_gamma   90.00
#
_symmetry.space_group_name_H-M   'P 1'
#
loop_
_entity.id
_entity.type
_entity.pdbx_description
1 polymer ?
#
loop_
_entity_poly.entity_id
_entity_poly.type
_entity_poly.pdbx_seq_one_letter_code
_entity_poly.pdbx_strand_id
1 'polypeptide(L)'
;TYSGGAGGCPAGTHYMGIRPNGDVTPCPYLPVFAGTLRSSSLADLWTSSELFADIRRRTSLGGRCGACEMNGHCGGCRARAYGMTGDLMAEDPLCTHTPGTFAGSPLLAIRGPASVAAAQGAPAIQYGPESPTTIAWDDAAAARMKKIPAFVRGMVVTAVEESCRKSGLDRVTVEELDRIRSRMPTPKIFG
;
A
#
# COMPACT_ATOMS: atom_id res chain seq x y z
N THR A 1 1.42 -13.50 -3.61
CA THR A 1 1.13 -12.06 -3.62
C THR A 1 -0.30 -11.85 -3.16
N TYR A 2 -0.51 -11.05 -2.11
CA TYR A 2 -1.85 -10.85 -1.50
C TYR A 2 -2.59 -9.74 -2.26
N SER A 3 -3.73 -10.09 -2.86
CA SER A 3 -4.55 -9.19 -3.69
C SER A 3 -5.96 -8.95 -3.13
N GLY A 4 -6.26 -9.44 -1.92
CA GLY A 4 -7.53 -9.15 -1.23
C GLY A 4 -7.58 -7.69 -0.79
N GLY A 5 -8.59 -6.95 -1.23
CA GLY A 5 -8.69 -5.49 -1.05
C GLY A 5 -8.58 -4.98 0.39
N ALA A 6 -8.47 -3.66 0.53
CA ALA A 6 -8.29 -2.90 1.77
C ALA A 6 -9.51 -2.92 2.75
N GLY A 7 -10.20 -4.05 2.86
CA GLY A 7 -11.17 -4.31 3.92
C GLY A 7 -10.50 -5.04 5.10
N GLY A 8 -10.90 -4.72 6.32
CA GLY A 8 -10.50 -5.44 7.52
C GLY A 8 -9.15 -5.01 8.11
N CYS A 9 -8.64 -5.78 9.09
CA CYS A 9 -7.39 -5.46 9.78
C CYS A 9 -6.18 -5.56 8.83
N PRO A 10 -5.41 -4.47 8.63
CA PRO A 10 -4.31 -4.45 7.67
C PRO A 10 -3.00 -5.06 8.22
N ALA A 11 -2.99 -5.43 9.51
CA ALA A 11 -1.84 -6.05 10.16
C ALA A 11 -1.45 -7.35 9.47
N GLY A 12 -0.18 -7.50 9.07
CA GLY A 12 0.32 -8.72 8.43
C GLY A 12 -0.23 -9.03 7.03
N THR A 13 -1.08 -8.16 6.50
CA THR A 13 -1.67 -8.26 5.15
C THR A 13 -1.22 -7.13 4.25
N HIS A 14 -1.19 -5.90 4.76
CA HIS A 14 -0.82 -4.69 4.00
C HIS A 14 0.38 -3.97 4.60
N TYR A 15 0.65 -4.15 5.89
CA TYR A 15 1.81 -3.54 6.55
C TYR A 15 2.36 -4.44 7.66
N MET A 16 3.55 -4.07 8.12
CA MET A 16 4.18 -4.51 9.36
C MET A 16 4.94 -3.35 9.98
N GLY A 17 5.24 -3.44 11.27
CA GLY A 17 6.13 -2.54 11.98
C GLY A 17 7.51 -3.17 12.17
N ILE A 18 8.55 -2.33 12.10
CA ILE A 18 9.93 -2.69 12.45
C ILE A 18 10.33 -1.83 13.64
N ARG A 19 10.71 -2.46 14.74
CA ARG A 19 11.17 -1.75 15.94
C ARG A 19 12.62 -1.27 15.76
N PRO A 20 13.09 -0.29 16.56
CA PRO A 20 14.49 0.17 16.51
C PRO A 20 15.51 -0.95 16.76
N ASN A 21 15.11 -1.95 17.55
CA ASN A 21 15.89 -3.15 17.76
C ASN A 21 15.74 -4.18 16.61
N GLY A 22 15.20 -3.84 15.44
CA GLY A 22 15.11 -4.74 14.29
C GLY A 22 14.02 -5.81 14.36
N ASP A 23 13.24 -5.90 15.43
CA ASP A 23 12.17 -6.90 15.53
C ASP A 23 10.96 -6.49 14.68
N VAL A 24 10.38 -7.47 14.00
CA VAL A 24 9.29 -7.28 13.06
C VAL A 24 7.97 -7.73 13.70
N THR A 25 6.98 -6.85 13.72
CA THR A 25 5.63 -7.10 14.27
C THR A 25 4.55 -6.83 13.22
N PRO A 26 3.44 -7.58 13.20
CA PRO A 26 2.33 -7.30 12.29
C PRO A 26 1.60 -5.99 12.57
N CYS A 27 1.65 -5.46 13.80
CA CYS A 27 0.93 -4.26 14.21
C CYS A 27 1.70 -3.59 15.36
N PRO A 28 1.87 -2.25 15.36
CA PRO A 28 2.54 -1.56 16.49
C PRO A 28 1.83 -1.76 17.83
N TYR A 29 0.55 -2.14 17.82
CA TYR A 29 -0.24 -2.42 19.03
C TYR A 29 -0.18 -3.88 19.48
N LEU A 30 0.56 -4.74 18.77
CA LEU A 30 0.69 -6.16 19.09
C LEU A 30 2.08 -6.46 19.68
N PRO A 31 2.15 -7.06 20.88
CA PRO A 31 3.42 -7.48 21.48
C PRO A 31 3.85 -8.87 20.99
N VAL A 32 3.60 -9.20 19.72
CA VAL A 32 4.02 -10.46 19.07
C VAL A 32 4.94 -10.14 17.89
N PHE A 33 5.94 -11.00 17.66
CA PHE A 33 7.01 -10.74 16.69
C PHE A 33 7.20 -11.93 15.78
N ALA A 34 7.37 -11.65 14.49
CA ALA A 34 7.64 -12.65 13.45
C ALA A 34 9.12 -13.07 13.41
N GLY A 35 9.99 -12.31 14.07
CA GLY A 35 11.44 -12.48 14.08
C GLY A 35 12.17 -11.14 14.08
N THR A 36 13.47 -11.16 13.76
CA THR A 36 14.33 -9.97 13.78
C THR A 36 15.16 -9.86 12.50
N LEU A 37 15.33 -8.62 12.02
CA LEU A 37 16.12 -8.33 10.82
C LEU A 37 17.62 -8.57 10.99
N ARG A 38 18.08 -8.83 12.22
CA ARG A 38 19.47 -9.25 12.49
C ARG A 38 19.77 -10.68 12.04
N SER A 39 18.76 -11.54 11.97
CA SER A 39 18.93 -12.97 11.69
C SER A 39 18.25 -13.45 10.41
N SER A 40 17.32 -12.67 9.85
CA SER A 40 16.50 -13.08 8.72
C SER A 40 16.16 -11.90 7.82
N SER A 41 15.99 -12.12 6.52
CA SER A 41 15.60 -11.06 5.60
C SER A 41 14.15 -10.62 5.85
N LEU A 42 13.84 -9.35 5.54
CA LEU A 42 12.47 -8.85 5.64
C LEU A 42 11.49 -9.65 4.77
N ALA A 43 11.94 -10.08 3.58
CA ALA A 43 11.14 -10.87 2.65
C ALA A 43 10.79 -12.25 3.23
N ASP A 44 11.76 -12.91 3.87
CA ASP A 44 11.54 -14.23 4.48
C ASP A 44 10.58 -14.12 5.67
N LEU A 45 10.81 -13.14 6.55
CA LEU A 45 9.92 -12.89 7.69
C LEU A 45 8.49 -12.65 7.20
N TRP A 46 8.31 -11.75 6.22
CA TRP A 46 7.00 -11.41 5.68
C TRP A 46 6.27 -12.59 5.02
N THR A 47 6.97 -13.37 4.21
CA THR A 47 6.35 -14.43 3.38
C THR A 47 6.18 -15.74 4.13
N SER A 48 7.12 -16.07 5.01
CA SER A 48 7.30 -17.44 5.50
C SER A 48 7.16 -17.58 7.02
N SER A 49 7.12 -16.49 7.80
CA SER A 49 6.88 -16.63 9.24
C SER A 49 5.46 -17.13 9.52
N GLU A 50 5.36 -18.00 10.53
CA GLU A 50 4.10 -18.57 10.99
C GLU A 50 3.12 -17.49 11.43
N LEU A 51 3.58 -16.50 12.20
CA LEU A 51 2.76 -15.38 12.66
C LEU A 51 2.04 -14.66 11.51
N PHE A 52 2.77 -14.31 10.45
CA PHE A 52 2.17 -13.64 9.31
C PHE A 52 1.30 -14.59 8.47
N ALA A 53 1.69 -15.86 8.34
CA ALA A 53 0.90 -16.87 7.65
C ALA A 53 -0.46 -17.10 8.32
N ASP A 54 -0.49 -17.18 9.65
CA ASP A 54 -1.71 -17.41 10.42
C ASP A 54 -2.66 -16.22 10.35
N ILE A 55 -2.16 -14.99 10.52
CA ILE A 55 -2.99 -13.78 10.38
C ILE A 55 -3.65 -13.71 8.99
N ARG A 56 -2.93 -14.15 7.94
CA ARG A 56 -3.44 -14.21 6.57
C ARG A 56 -4.41 -15.36 6.32
N ARG A 57 -4.37 -16.42 7.13
CA ARG A 57 -5.27 -17.57 7.05
C ARG A 57 -6.60 -17.23 7.71
N ARG A 58 -7.38 -16.37 7.05
CA ARG A 58 -8.66 -15.86 7.57
C ARG A 58 -9.69 -16.97 7.88
N THR A 59 -9.63 -18.09 7.16
CA THR A 59 -10.46 -19.29 7.43
C THR A 59 -10.18 -19.95 8.77
N SER A 60 -9.05 -19.62 9.43
CA SER A 60 -8.68 -20.13 10.75
C SER A 60 -9.02 -19.17 11.89
N LEU A 61 -9.73 -18.07 11.60
CA LEU A 61 -10.26 -17.20 12.66
C LEU A 61 -11.29 -17.96 13.50
N GLY A 62 -11.22 -17.79 14.82
CA GLY A 62 -12.17 -18.38 15.77
C GLY A 62 -13.47 -17.59 15.89
N GLY A 63 -14.39 -18.14 16.67
CA GLY A 63 -15.65 -17.50 17.06
C GLY A 63 -16.52 -17.08 15.87
N ARG A 64 -17.25 -15.98 16.03
CA ARG A 64 -18.13 -15.42 14.98
C ARG A 64 -17.38 -15.12 13.69
N CYS A 65 -16.12 -14.69 13.77
CA CYS A 65 -15.34 -14.29 12.59
C CYS A 65 -15.06 -15.48 11.66
N GLY A 66 -14.84 -16.68 12.18
CA GLY A 66 -14.58 -17.88 11.38
C GLY A 66 -15.75 -18.29 10.48
N ALA A 67 -16.98 -18.17 10.99
CA ALA A 67 -18.22 -18.51 10.27
C ALA A 67 -18.83 -17.34 9.50
N CYS A 68 -18.25 -16.14 9.58
CA CYS A 68 -18.83 -14.94 8.99
C CYS A 68 -18.66 -14.91 7.46
N GLU A 69 -19.75 -14.61 6.76
CA GLU A 69 -19.81 -14.37 5.32
C GLU A 69 -18.88 -13.24 4.86
N MET A 70 -18.52 -12.32 5.75
CA MET A 70 -17.61 -11.21 5.48
C MET A 70 -16.13 -11.56 5.75
N ASN A 71 -15.79 -12.78 6.18
CA ASN A 71 -14.44 -13.18 6.60
C ASN A 71 -13.34 -12.85 5.55
N GLY A 72 -13.66 -12.95 4.26
CA GLY A 72 -12.74 -12.59 3.18
C GLY A 72 -12.45 -11.09 3.03
N HIS A 73 -13.31 -10.24 3.61
CA HIS A 73 -13.23 -8.78 3.53
C HIS A 73 -12.97 -8.11 4.88
N CYS A 74 -13.39 -8.76 5.96
CA CYS A 74 -13.25 -8.31 7.32
C CYS A 74 -12.83 -9.51 8.15
N GLY A 75 -12.06 -9.29 9.21
CA GLY A 75 -11.79 -10.32 10.19
C GLY A 75 -11.66 -9.72 11.58
N GLY A 76 -12.20 -8.52 11.80
CA GLY A 76 -11.99 -7.76 13.03
C GLY A 76 -10.53 -7.32 13.26
N CYS A 77 -10.29 -6.58 14.35
CA CYS A 77 -8.98 -6.11 14.75
C CYS A 77 -8.17 -7.19 15.51
N ARG A 78 -7.05 -7.62 14.93
CA ARG A 78 -6.18 -8.63 15.55
C ARG A 78 -5.54 -8.17 16.86
N ALA A 79 -5.17 -6.88 16.95
CA ALA A 79 -4.66 -6.29 18.18
C ALA A 79 -5.71 -6.29 19.31
N ARG A 80 -6.99 -6.10 18.97
CA ARG A 80 -8.07 -6.11 19.95
C ARG A 80 -8.42 -7.52 20.42
N ALA A 81 -8.54 -8.46 19.49
CA ALA A 81 -8.73 -9.87 19.80
C ALA A 81 -7.67 -10.35 20.79
N TYR A 82 -6.38 -10.10 20.46
CA TYR A 82 -5.27 -10.45 21.35
C TYR A 82 -5.32 -9.69 22.69
N GLY A 83 -5.52 -8.37 22.68
CA GLY A 83 -5.52 -7.56 23.90
C GLY A 83 -6.63 -7.92 24.89
N MET A 84 -7.75 -8.47 24.42
CA MET A 84 -8.89 -8.84 25.27
C MET A 84 -8.96 -10.32 25.62
N THR A 85 -8.38 -11.20 24.80
CA THR A 85 -8.51 -12.66 24.99
C THR A 85 -7.18 -13.39 25.15
N GLY A 86 -6.06 -12.75 24.81
CA GLY A 86 -4.75 -13.39 24.67
C GLY A 86 -4.59 -14.22 23.40
N ASP A 87 -5.66 -14.40 22.61
CA ASP A 87 -5.63 -15.15 21.36
C ASP A 87 -5.70 -14.20 20.15
N LEU A 88 -4.67 -14.28 19.31
CA LEU A 88 -4.55 -13.48 18.10
C LEU A 88 -5.59 -13.87 17.03
N MET A 89 -6.07 -15.12 17.06
CA MET A 89 -6.99 -15.68 16.09
C MET A 89 -8.44 -15.66 16.56
N ALA A 90 -8.71 -15.22 17.80
CA ALA A 90 -10.06 -15.01 18.31
C ALA A 90 -10.86 -13.97 17.51
N GLU A 91 -12.17 -13.95 17.72
CA GLU A 91 -13.04 -12.91 17.15
C GLU A 91 -12.75 -11.53 17.75
N ASP A 92 -13.16 -10.47 17.04
CA ASP A 92 -13.09 -9.12 17.60
C ASP A 92 -14.29 -8.88 18.54
N PRO A 93 -14.06 -8.70 19.86
CA PRO A 93 -15.14 -8.59 20.84
C PRO A 93 -15.98 -7.31 20.70
N LEU A 94 -15.50 -6.29 19.97
CA LEU A 94 -16.30 -5.08 19.70
C LEU A 94 -17.05 -5.15 18.37
N CYS A 95 -16.97 -6.27 17.65
CA CYS A 95 -17.79 -6.48 16.47
C CYS A 95 -19.27 -6.60 16.87
N THR A 96 -20.11 -5.69 16.36
CA THR A 96 -21.57 -5.72 16.55
C THR A 96 -22.30 -6.52 15.48
N HIS A 97 -21.58 -7.05 14.49
CA HIS A 97 -22.17 -7.82 13.39
C HIS A 97 -22.60 -9.22 13.84
N THR A 98 -23.72 -9.68 13.29
CA THR A 98 -24.20 -11.06 13.45
C THR A 98 -23.96 -11.84 12.16
N PRO A 99 -23.15 -12.91 12.17
CA PRO A 99 -22.93 -13.75 11.00
C PRO A 99 -24.25 -14.19 10.34
N GLY A 100 -24.30 -14.10 9.01
CA GLY A 100 -25.46 -14.45 8.19
C GLY A 100 -26.28 -13.25 7.70
N THR A 101 -26.17 -12.06 8.30
CA THR A 101 -26.93 -10.87 7.90
C THR A 101 -26.68 -10.44 6.45
N PHE A 102 -25.48 -10.66 5.91
CA PHE A 102 -25.14 -10.37 4.51
C PHE A 102 -24.98 -11.64 3.66
N ALA A 103 -25.42 -12.80 4.13
CA ALA A 103 -25.29 -14.04 3.37
C ALA A 103 -25.98 -13.90 2.01
N GLY A 104 -25.26 -14.23 0.93
CA GLY A 104 -25.77 -14.11 -0.44
C GLY A 104 -25.75 -12.68 -1.01
N SER A 105 -25.24 -11.68 -0.28
CA SER A 105 -25.14 -10.31 -0.80
C SER A 105 -24.18 -10.24 -1.99
N PRO A 106 -24.59 -9.60 -3.12
CA PRO A 106 -23.72 -9.43 -4.28
C PRO A 106 -22.49 -8.56 -3.96
N LEU A 107 -22.55 -7.72 -2.92
CA LEU A 107 -21.43 -6.89 -2.48
C LEU A 107 -20.23 -7.72 -2.01
N LEU A 108 -20.47 -8.92 -1.48
CA LEU A 108 -19.41 -9.82 -1.05
C LEU A 108 -18.66 -10.46 -2.24
N ALA A 109 -19.26 -10.47 -3.43
CA ALA A 109 -18.65 -10.98 -4.65
C ALA A 109 -17.75 -9.94 -5.35
N ILE A 110 -17.99 -8.63 -5.14
CA ILE A 110 -17.31 -7.53 -5.87
C ILE A 110 -15.79 -7.49 -5.60
N ARG A 111 -15.31 -8.09 -4.49
CA ARG A 111 -13.88 -8.28 -4.18
C ARG A 111 -13.59 -9.58 -3.43
N GLY A 112 -14.47 -10.58 -3.54
CA GLY A 112 -14.35 -11.84 -2.80
C GLY A 112 -13.17 -12.69 -3.28
N PRO A 113 -12.79 -13.76 -2.55
CA PRO A 113 -11.67 -14.64 -2.89
C PRO A 113 -11.73 -15.19 -4.33
N ALA A 114 -12.93 -15.36 -4.92
CA ALA A 114 -13.11 -15.75 -6.31
C ALA A 114 -12.73 -14.65 -7.33
N SER A 115 -12.97 -13.38 -7.01
CA SER A 115 -12.59 -12.25 -7.89
C SER A 115 -11.07 -12.02 -7.95
N VAL A 116 -10.34 -12.48 -6.93
CA VAL A 116 -8.86 -12.42 -6.86
C VAL A 116 -8.19 -13.69 -7.39
N ALA A 117 -8.85 -14.85 -7.34
CA ALA A 117 -8.37 -16.05 -8.05
C ALA A 117 -8.37 -15.88 -9.58
N ALA A 118 -9.28 -15.05 -10.11
CA ALA A 118 -9.30 -14.63 -11.51
C ALA A 118 -8.25 -13.54 -11.84
N ALA A 119 -7.70 -12.85 -10.84
CA ALA A 119 -6.59 -11.91 -11.01
C ALA A 119 -5.25 -12.66 -11.00
N GLN A 120 -5.09 -13.60 -11.94
CA GLN A 120 -3.78 -14.16 -12.26
C GLN A 120 -2.96 -13.07 -12.95
N GLY A 121 -1.94 -12.61 -12.23
CA GLY A 121 -1.15 -11.44 -12.59
C GLY A 121 -1.55 -10.27 -11.73
N ALA A 122 -0.71 -9.92 -10.75
CA ALA A 122 -0.72 -8.55 -10.27
C ALA A 122 -0.63 -7.67 -11.53
N PRO A 123 -1.55 -6.71 -11.76
CA PRO A 123 -1.38 -5.78 -12.86
C PRO A 123 0.04 -5.24 -12.69
N ALA A 124 0.85 -5.37 -13.74
CA ALA A 124 2.16 -4.75 -13.74
C ALA A 124 1.93 -3.32 -13.26
N ILE A 125 2.58 -2.93 -12.17
CA ILE A 125 2.51 -1.56 -11.68
C ILE A 125 3.12 -0.74 -12.82
N GLN A 126 2.26 -0.26 -13.71
CA GLN A 126 2.67 0.54 -14.84
C GLN A 126 2.71 1.96 -14.29
N TYR A 127 3.87 2.31 -13.75
CA TYR A 127 4.19 3.69 -13.47
C TYR A 127 3.97 4.50 -14.76
N GLY A 128 3.42 5.71 -14.63
CA GLY A 128 2.95 6.49 -15.76
C GLY A 128 3.96 6.45 -16.92
N PRO A 129 3.49 6.23 -18.16
CA PRO A 129 4.38 6.13 -19.31
C PRO A 129 5.27 7.36 -19.38
N GLU A 130 6.50 7.19 -19.88
CA GLU A 130 7.33 8.33 -20.22
C GLU A 130 6.52 9.21 -21.18
N SER A 131 6.20 10.44 -20.77
CA SER A 131 5.51 11.38 -21.65
C SER A 131 6.44 11.69 -22.81
N PRO A 132 6.02 11.49 -24.07
CA PRO A 132 6.81 11.94 -25.21
C PRO A 132 6.95 13.47 -25.10
N THR A 133 8.19 13.94 -25.13
CA THR A 133 8.49 15.38 -25.03
C THR A 133 7.89 16.09 -26.24
N THR A 134 7.03 17.08 -26.01
CA THR A 134 6.36 17.83 -27.08
C THR A 134 7.07 19.13 -27.47
N ILE A 135 8.07 19.54 -26.69
CA ILE A 135 8.95 20.69 -26.96
C ILE A 135 10.41 20.31 -26.70
N ALA A 136 11.36 21.10 -27.19
CA ALA A 136 12.79 20.81 -27.01
C ALA A 136 13.22 21.00 -25.55
N TRP A 137 14.18 20.21 -25.07
CA TRP A 137 14.75 20.32 -23.73
C TRP A 137 16.26 20.52 -23.80
N ASP A 138 16.80 21.41 -22.98
CA ASP A 138 18.25 21.49 -22.77
C ASP A 138 18.76 20.27 -22.00
N ASP A 139 19.98 19.82 -22.31
CA ASP A 139 20.60 18.66 -21.65
C ASP A 139 20.63 18.79 -20.12
N ALA A 140 20.92 20.01 -19.63
CA ALA A 140 20.96 20.31 -18.20
C ALA A 140 19.56 20.25 -17.55
N ALA A 141 18.51 20.65 -18.28
CA ALA A 141 17.12 20.58 -17.82
C ALA A 141 16.63 19.12 -17.80
N ALA A 142 16.92 18.36 -18.86
CA ALA A 142 16.62 16.92 -18.95
C ALA A 142 17.33 16.12 -17.86
N ALA A 143 18.60 16.45 -17.55
CA ALA A 143 19.34 15.83 -16.46
C ALA A 143 18.69 16.05 -15.08
N ARG A 144 18.04 17.21 -14.84
CA ARG A 144 17.29 17.46 -13.59
C ARG A 144 16.06 16.57 -13.47
N MET A 145 15.35 16.29 -14.56
CA MET A 145 14.16 15.42 -14.54
C MET A 145 14.48 13.97 -14.14
N LYS A 146 15.72 13.51 -14.39
CA LYS A 146 16.17 12.18 -13.95
C LYS A 146 16.18 12.01 -12.42
N LYS A 147 16.29 13.10 -11.66
CA LYS A 147 16.22 13.10 -10.18
C LYS A 147 14.79 12.90 -9.64
N ILE A 148 13.78 13.10 -10.49
CA ILE A 148 12.38 12.89 -10.13
C ILE A 148 12.07 11.39 -10.21
N PRO A 149 11.43 10.79 -9.19
CA PRO A 149 11.05 9.39 -9.22
C PRO A 149 10.23 9.06 -10.46
N ALA A 150 10.49 7.89 -11.06
CA ALA A 150 9.89 7.51 -12.36
C ALA A 150 8.36 7.63 -12.35
N PHE A 151 7.71 7.27 -11.24
CA PHE A 151 6.25 7.27 -11.10
C PHE A 151 5.58 8.65 -11.12
N VAL A 152 6.32 9.73 -10.87
CA VAL A 152 5.82 11.12 -10.96
C VAL A 152 6.42 11.89 -12.13
N ARG A 153 7.49 11.36 -12.76
CA ARG A 153 8.25 12.07 -13.78
C ARG A 153 7.39 12.50 -14.98
N GLY A 154 6.54 11.62 -15.51
CA GLY A 154 5.67 11.96 -16.65
C GLY A 154 4.67 13.09 -16.35
N MET A 155 4.11 13.10 -15.14
CA MET A 155 3.22 14.18 -14.68
C MET A 155 3.99 15.52 -14.61
N VAL A 156 5.21 15.51 -14.07
CA VAL A 156 6.03 16.72 -13.96
C VAL A 156 6.47 17.23 -15.33
N VAL A 157 6.92 16.35 -16.23
CA VAL A 157 7.29 16.72 -17.61
C VAL A 157 6.12 17.41 -18.31
N THR A 158 4.92 16.81 -18.25
CA THR A 158 3.71 17.38 -18.88
C THR A 158 3.39 18.77 -18.33
N ALA A 159 3.45 18.96 -17.01
CA ALA A 159 3.17 20.25 -16.37
C ALA A 159 4.21 21.32 -16.74
N VAL A 160 5.48 20.94 -16.83
CA VAL A 160 6.57 21.85 -17.24
C VAL A 160 6.37 22.28 -18.70
N GLU A 161 6.12 21.34 -19.61
CA GLU A 161 5.91 21.65 -21.03
C GLU A 161 4.67 22.52 -21.25
N GLU A 162 3.58 22.26 -20.51
CA GLU A 162 2.39 23.10 -20.56
C GLU A 162 2.66 24.53 -20.06
N SER A 163 3.46 24.68 -18.99
CA SER A 163 3.87 25.99 -18.48
C SER A 163 4.74 26.76 -19.47
N CYS A 164 5.70 26.08 -20.12
CA CYS A 164 6.54 26.67 -21.16
C CYS A 164 5.68 27.11 -22.36
N ARG A 165 4.75 26.25 -22.83
CA ARG A 165 3.82 26.59 -23.92
C ARG A 165 2.95 27.80 -23.59
N LYS A 166 2.39 27.86 -22.37
CA LYS A 166 1.61 29.02 -21.91
C LYS A 166 2.43 30.31 -21.83
N SER A 167 3.74 30.18 -21.63
CA SER A 167 4.67 31.31 -21.59
C SER A 167 5.25 31.66 -22.97
N GLY A 168 4.79 30.99 -24.04
CA GLY A 168 5.27 31.21 -25.41
C GLY A 168 6.67 30.65 -25.69
N LEU A 169 7.16 29.73 -24.85
CA LEU A 169 8.48 29.13 -24.98
C LEU A 169 8.39 27.80 -25.73
N ASP A 170 9.29 27.62 -26.69
CA ASP A 170 9.45 26.41 -27.51
C ASP A 170 10.52 25.44 -26.96
N ARG A 171 11.18 25.83 -25.86
CA ARG A 171 12.25 25.08 -25.21
C ARG A 171 12.19 25.16 -23.69
N VAL A 172 12.45 24.04 -23.03
CA VAL A 172 12.62 23.96 -21.58
C VAL A 172 14.10 24.15 -21.21
N THR A 173 14.39 25.23 -20.51
CA THR A 173 15.71 25.53 -19.96
C THR A 173 15.76 25.34 -18.44
N VAL A 174 16.96 25.38 -17.88
CA VAL A 174 17.18 25.31 -16.44
C VAL A 174 16.50 26.47 -15.70
N GLU A 175 16.55 27.66 -16.27
CA GLU A 175 15.96 28.89 -15.71
C GLU A 175 14.44 28.77 -15.59
N GLU A 176 13.79 28.15 -16.58
CA GLU A 176 12.34 27.94 -16.52
C GLU A 176 11.94 26.86 -15.52
N LEU A 177 12.73 25.80 -15.38
CA LEU A 177 12.52 24.84 -14.30
C LEU A 177 12.62 25.52 -12.92
N ASP A 178 13.60 26.40 -12.73
CA ASP A 178 13.76 27.16 -11.49
C ASP A 178 12.61 28.17 -11.28
N ARG A 179 12.15 28.82 -12.35
CA ARG A 179 10.97 29.71 -12.31
C ARG A 179 9.71 28.95 -11.91
N ILE A 180 9.43 27.81 -12.55
CA ILE A 180 8.27 26.95 -12.24
C ILE A 180 8.34 26.48 -10.78
N ARG A 181 9.52 26.01 -10.33
CA ARG A 181 9.74 25.60 -8.94
C ARG A 181 9.46 26.71 -7.93
N SER A 182 9.87 27.95 -8.23
CA SER A 182 9.64 29.09 -7.33
C SER A 182 8.16 29.48 -7.14
N ARG A 183 7.29 29.08 -8.07
CA ARG A 183 5.84 29.34 -8.03
C ARG A 183 5.05 28.18 -7.42
N MET A 184 5.66 27.01 -7.25
CA MET A 184 4.97 25.88 -6.64
C MET A 184 4.81 26.10 -5.13
N PRO A 185 3.61 25.86 -4.56
CA PRO A 185 3.37 25.91 -3.13
C PRO A 185 3.92 24.63 -2.49
N THR A 186 5.23 24.37 -2.61
CA THR A 186 5.89 23.30 -1.89
C THR A 186 6.62 23.91 -0.69
N PRO A 187 6.31 23.50 0.55
CA PRO A 187 7.10 23.94 1.69
C PRO A 187 8.56 23.52 1.46
N LYS A 188 9.50 24.44 1.71
CA LYS A 188 10.94 24.17 1.73
C LYS A 188 11.23 23.23 2.91
N ILE A 189 10.98 21.93 2.74
CA ILE A 189 11.13 20.95 3.83
C ILE A 189 12.59 20.55 4.06
N PHE A 190 13.52 20.94 3.19
CA PHE A 190 14.95 20.76 3.44
C PHE A 190 15.71 21.98 2.91
N GLY A 191 16.25 22.77 3.85
CA GLY A 191 17.30 23.75 3.61
C GLY A 191 18.67 23.11 3.82
#